data_AF-A0A822EMS5-F1
#
_entry.id   AF-A0A822EMS5-F1
#
_cell.length_a   1.000
_cell.length_b   1.000
_cell.length_c   1.000
_cell.angle_alpha   90.00
_cell.angle_beta   90.00
_cell.angle_gamma   90.00
#
_symmetry.space_group_name_H-M   'P 1'
#
loop_
_entity.id
_entity.type
_entity.pdbx_description
1 polymer ?
#
loop_
_entity_poly.entity_id
_entity_poly.type
_entity_poly.pdbx_seq_one_letter_code
_entity_poly.pdbx_strand_id
1 'polypeptide(L)' 'TSSSDANELTVEIPVWVHGKRKWVTGITKKTTFDDLIYALLAQADLIKTSGIANSSANNITGYAIAECTQLTVSSPSNTN' A
#
# COMPACT_ATOMS: atom_id res chain seq x y z
N THR A 1 -0.80 -25.01 -28.90
CA THR A 1 -1.15 -24.80 -27.48
C THR A 1 -1.44 -23.32 -27.30
N SER A 2 -2.70 -22.94 -27.07
CA SER A 2 -3.06 -21.54 -26.85
C SER A 2 -2.48 -21.08 -25.50
N SER A 3 -1.53 -20.16 -25.54
CA SER A 3 -0.97 -19.50 -24.36
C SER A 3 -1.94 -18.39 -23.94
N SER A 4 -2.86 -18.70 -23.04
CA SER A 4 -3.93 -17.79 -22.58
C SER A 4 -3.50 -16.87 -21.43
N ASP A 5 -2.21 -16.82 -21.10
CA ASP A 5 -1.69 -16.19 -19.89
C ASP A 5 -0.79 -14.99 -20.22
N ALA A 6 -1.33 -13.83 -20.60
CA ALA A 6 -0.47 -12.65 -20.81
C ALA A 6 -1.16 -11.27 -20.75
N ASN A 7 -2.31 -11.11 -20.11
CA ASN A 7 -2.87 -9.75 -19.99
C ASN A 7 -3.64 -9.51 -18.68
N GLU A 8 -3.10 -9.98 -17.56
CA GLU A 8 -3.57 -9.48 -16.27
C GLU A 8 -3.04 -8.04 -16.12
N LEU A 9 -3.93 -7.06 -16.29
CA LEU A 9 -3.61 -5.64 -16.15
C LEU A 9 -3.11 -5.39 -14.72
N THR A 10 -1.80 -5.18 -14.59
CA THR A 10 -1.19 -4.79 -13.33
C THR A 10 -1.40 -3.30 -13.09
N VAL A 11 -1.93 -2.96 -11.93
CA VAL A 11 -2.17 -1.58 -11.49
C VAL A 11 -1.05 -1.15 -10.55
N GLU A 12 -0.76 0.14 -10.56
CA GLU A 12 0.14 0.79 -9.60
C GLU A 12 -0.63 1.82 -8.78
N ILE A 13 -0.46 1.78 -7.46
CA ILE A 13 -1.22 2.62 -6.53
C ILE A 13 -0.23 3.41 -5.65
N PRO A 14 -0.36 4.75 -5.55
CA PRO A 14 0.42 5.54 -4.61
C PRO A 14 -0.11 5.35 -3.18
N VAL A 15 0.77 4.97 -2.26
CA VAL A 15 0.46 4.75 -0.84
C VAL A 15 1.38 5.58 0.04
N TRP A 16 0.85 6.19 1.09
CA TRP A 16 1.65 6.91 2.09
C TRP A 16 2.01 5.98 3.25
N VAL A 17 3.30 5.83 3.54
CA VAL A 17 3.82 5.05 4.68
C VAL A 17 4.78 5.92 5.48
N HIS A 18 4.49 6.14 6.77
CA HIS A 18 5.26 7.03 7.65
C HIS A 18 5.53 8.42 7.04
N GLY A 19 4.51 9.02 6.41
CA GLY A 19 4.60 10.34 5.79
C GLY A 19 5.41 10.39 4.48
N LYS A 20 5.86 9.24 3.94
CA LYS A 20 6.52 9.16 2.63
C LYS A 20 5.61 8.45 1.62
N ARG A 21 5.43 9.07 0.45
CA ARG A 21 4.70 8.46 -0.66
C ARG A 21 5.55 7.40 -1.34
N LYS A 22 5.03 6.20 -1.46
CA LYS A 22 5.60 5.06 -2.19
C LYS A 22 4.61 4.59 -3.26
N TRP A 23 5.13 3.97 -4.31
CA TRP A 23 4.30 3.33 -5.33
C TRP A 23 4.32 1.83 -5.10
N VAL A 24 3.14 1.23 -5.00
CA VAL A 24 2.99 -0.23 -4.95
C VAL A 24 2.60 -0.68 -6.35
N THR A 25 3.38 -1.59 -6.92
CA THR A 25 3.22 -2.09 -8.30
C THR A 25 2.80 -3.55 -8.30
N GLY A 26 2.38 -4.08 -9.45
CA GLY A 26 1.98 -5.47 -9.58
C GLY A 26 0.65 -5.81 -8.91
N ILE A 27 -0.19 -4.82 -8.62
CA ILE A 27 -1.53 -5.04 -8.06
C ILE A 27 -2.40 -5.66 -9.14
N THR A 28 -3.09 -6.74 -8.83
CA THR A 28 -4.08 -7.33 -9.72
C THR A 28 -5.45 -7.38 -9.07
N LYS A 29 -6.47 -7.84 -9.82
CA LYS A 29 -7.84 -8.01 -9.28
C LYS A 29 -7.91 -9.01 -8.12
N LYS A 30 -6.89 -9.86 -7.96
CA LYS A 30 -6.80 -10.85 -6.88
C LYS A 30 -6.12 -10.28 -5.64
N THR A 31 -5.38 -9.18 -5.77
CA THR A 31 -4.65 -8.57 -4.65
C THR A 31 -5.63 -7.98 -3.64
N THR A 32 -5.51 -8.39 -2.39
CA THR A 32 -6.33 -7.92 -1.28
C THR A 32 -5.64 -6.80 -0.49
N PHE A 33 -6.39 -6.14 0.39
CA PHE A 33 -5.80 -5.17 1.32
C PHE A 33 -4.83 -5.82 2.30
N ASP A 34 -5.04 -7.09 2.67
CA ASP A 34 -4.09 -7.84 3.49
C ASP A 34 -2.76 -8.01 2.75
N ASP A 35 -2.79 -8.46 1.49
CA ASP A 35 -1.58 -8.60 0.66
C ASP A 35 -0.79 -7.28 0.58
N LEU A 36 -1.50 -6.17 0.43
CA LEU A 36 -0.93 -4.82 0.45
C LEU A 36 -0.27 -4.49 1.78
N ILE A 37 -0.94 -4.72 2.91
CA ILE A 37 -0.40 -4.47 4.24
C ILE A 37 0.85 -5.31 4.47
N TYR A 38 0.81 -6.61 4.15
CA TYR A 38 1.96 -7.50 4.27
C TYR A 38 3.15 -7.01 3.41
N ALA A 39 2.91 -6.66 2.15
CA ALA A 39 3.95 -6.18 1.24
C ALA A 39 4.59 -4.87 1.74
N LEU A 40 3.76 -3.93 2.23
CA LEU A 40 4.24 -2.64 2.75
C LEU A 40 5.04 -2.80 4.04
N LEU A 41 4.57 -3.65 4.96
CA LEU A 41 5.26 -3.94 6.22
C LEU A 41 6.59 -4.67 5.99
N ALA A 42 6.62 -5.63 5.06
CA ALA A 42 7.85 -6.34 4.68
C ALA A 42 8.89 -5.39 4.08
N GLN A 43 8.48 -4.48 3.18
CA GLN A 43 9.38 -3.48 2.59
C GLN A 43 9.84 -2.39 3.58
N ALA A 44 9.08 -2.14 4.63
CA ALA A 44 9.45 -1.20 5.68
C ALA A 44 10.36 -1.82 6.76
N ASP A 45 10.78 -3.08 6.58
CA ASP A 45 11.53 -3.89 7.56
C ASP A 45 10.84 -4.00 8.95
N LEU A 46 9.56 -3.67 9.03
CA LEU A 46 8.78 -3.73 10.27
C LEU A 46 8.52 -5.17 10.70
N ILE A 47 8.45 -6.10 9.74
CA ILE A 47 8.32 -7.53 10.02
C ILE A 47 9.68 -8.14 10.41
N LYS A 48 10.80 -7.53 9.99
CA LYS A 48 12.16 -8.06 10.14
C LYS A 48 12.84 -7.65 11.46
N THR A 49 12.34 -6.63 12.14
CA THR A 49 12.69 -6.29 13.54
C THR A 49 11.95 -7.20 14.52
N SER A 50 12.16 -8.51 14.40
CA SER A 50 11.69 -9.50 15.39
C SER A 50 12.75 -10.56 15.71
N GLY A 51 13.97 -10.41 15.16
CA GLY A 51 15.07 -11.33 15.42
C GLY A 51 15.71 -11.22 16.81
N ILE A 52 15.50 -10.14 17.57
CA ILE A 52 16.05 -9.96 18.93
C ILE A 52 15.09 -9.11 19.79
N ALA A 53 13.90 -9.62 20.08
CA ALA A 53 13.12 -9.26 21.28
C ALA A 53 11.85 -10.12 21.34
N ASN A 54 11.91 -11.18 22.15
CA ASN A 54 10.78 -11.75 22.90
C ASN A 54 9.45 -11.90 22.15
N SER A 55 9.23 -13.12 21.62
CA SER A 55 8.07 -13.72 20.94
C SER A 55 6.63 -13.19 21.18
N SER A 56 6.36 -11.90 21.04
CA SER A 56 5.03 -11.31 21.29
C SER A 56 4.58 -10.25 20.26
N ALA A 57 5.43 -9.90 19.29
CA ALA A 57 5.18 -8.83 18.32
C ALA A 57 4.71 -9.30 16.92
N ASN A 58 4.40 -10.59 16.73
CA ASN A 58 3.98 -11.12 15.42
C ASN A 58 2.52 -10.79 15.07
N ASN A 59 1.85 -9.99 15.89
CA ASN A 59 0.48 -9.59 15.62
C ASN A 59 0.50 -8.40 14.64
N ILE A 60 0.21 -8.67 13.38
CA ILE A 60 -0.06 -7.67 12.31
C ILE A 60 -1.31 -6.82 12.61
N THR A 61 -1.97 -7.07 13.74
CA THR A 61 -3.06 -6.25 14.27
C THR A 61 -2.60 -4.81 14.50
N GLY A 62 -3.34 -3.86 13.94
CA GLY A 62 -3.10 -2.42 14.13
C GLY A 62 -2.77 -1.65 12.86
N TYR A 63 -2.63 -2.34 11.71
CA TYR A 63 -2.45 -1.70 10.41
C TYR A 63 -3.74 -1.75 9.59
N ALA A 64 -4.02 -0.66 8.89
CA ALA A 64 -5.17 -0.52 8.01
C ALA A 64 -4.81 0.37 6.81
N ILE A 65 -5.56 0.21 5.71
CA ILE A 65 -5.46 1.09 4.55
C ILE A 65 -6.59 2.11 4.64
N ALA A 66 -6.26 3.39 4.54
CA ALA A 66 -7.21 4.48 4.48
C ALA A 66 -7.07 5.21 3.13
N GLU A 67 -8.20 5.47 2.48
CA GLU A 67 -8.24 6.31 1.29
C GLU A 67 -8.15 7.78 1.70
N CYS A 68 -7.30 8.56 1.00
CA CYS A 68 -7.22 10.00 1.18
C CYS A 68 -7.82 10.68 -0.05
N THR A 69 -9.08 11.11 0.06
CA THR A 69 -9.72 11.94 -0.96
C THR A 69 -9.27 13.38 -0.77
N GLN A 70 -8.42 13.90 -1.66
CA GLN A 70 -8.11 15.32 -1.66
C GLN A 70 -9.37 16.08 -2.07
N LEU A 71 -10.02 16.76 -1.10
CA LEU A 71 -11.06 17.72 -1.41
C LEU A 71 -10.39 18.84 -2.21
N THR A 72 -10.59 18.87 -3.52
CA THR A 72 -10.25 20.01 -4.37
C THR A 72 -11.16 21.16 -3.96
N VAL A 73 -10.79 21.88 -2.91
CA VAL A 73 -11.33 23.22 -2.66
C VAL A 73 -10.72 24.08 -3.75
N SER A 74 -11.52 24.41 -4.77
CA SER A 74 -11.19 25.43 -5.76
C SER A 74 -10.84 26.69 -4.98
N SER A 75 -9.55 27.04 -4.89
CA SER A 75 -9.12 28.29 -4.29
C SER A 75 -9.93 29.43 -4.93
N PRO A 76 -10.58 30.33 -4.16
CA PRO A 76 -11.23 31.48 -4.75
C PRO A 76 -10.15 32.31 -5.45
N SER A 77 -10.24 32.39 -6.78
CA SER A 77 -9.45 33.30 -7.58
C SER A 77 -9.79 34.72 -7.14
N ASN A 78 -8.90 35.34 -6.39
CA ASN A 78 -9.00 36.75 -6.03
C ASN A 78 -8.76 37.57 -7.29
N THR A 79 -9.85 37.99 -7.95
CA THR A 79 -9.78 39.00 -9.03
C THR A 79 -9.83 40.36 -8.35
N ASN A 80 -8.69 41.07 -8.41
CA ASN A 80 -8.56 42.45 -7.96
C ASN A 80 -9.03 43.41 -9.06
#